data_AF-A0A432K6Z4-F1
#
_entry.id   AF-A0A432K6Z4-F1
#
_cell.length_a   1.000
_cell.length_b   1.000
_cell.length_c   1.000
_cell.angle_alpha   90.00
_cell.angle_beta   90.00
_cell.angle_gamma   90.00
#
_symmetry.space_group_name_H-M   'P 1'
#
loop_
_entity.id
_entity.type
_entity.pdbx_description
1 polymer ?
#
loop_
_entity_poly.entity_id
_entity_poly.type
_entity_poly.pdbx_seq_one_letter_code
_entity_poly.pdbx_strand_id
1 'polypeptide(L)'
;MENGGEEGQRGIDMAPVNPHTTSAKPRTCASCHTDPKALGYGIDDGKYMNGYEKDGFVGMRTATGELIADEVQVQFQKVDDFPFDLSQIVTRDDKQIQTVGHHWPASNPLPKATRDKMERVGTCMACHEDIPNGSMPISALTAAAEKLGMKPLTDKEHAALINRDINMAAWVQVLIPIIIALILIIVFIRIRKKRKHRNRNSYLT
;
A
#
# COMPACT_ATOMS: atom_id res chain seq x y z
N MET A 1 9.53 -30.13 16.59
CA MET A 1 8.82 -30.10 15.30
C MET A 1 8.68 -28.63 14.90
N GLU A 2 9.20 -28.24 13.73
CA GLU A 2 8.81 -27.02 12.98
C GLU A 2 8.73 -25.67 13.71
N ASN A 3 9.42 -25.50 14.85
CA ASN A 3 9.26 -24.34 15.75
C ASN A 3 7.81 -24.09 16.22
N GLY A 4 6.96 -25.13 16.21
CA GLY A 4 5.54 -25.04 16.57
C GLY A 4 5.20 -25.20 18.05
N GLY A 5 6.19 -25.10 18.94
CA GLY A 5 5.95 -25.33 20.36
C GLY A 5 5.50 -26.77 20.69
N GLU A 6 4.89 -26.95 21.86
CA GLU A 6 4.30 -28.23 22.28
C GLU A 6 2.96 -28.49 21.57
N GLU A 7 2.28 -27.42 21.15
CA GLU A 7 0.98 -27.43 20.48
C GLU A 7 1.06 -27.87 19.00
N GLY A 8 2.24 -27.82 18.39
CA GLY A 8 2.43 -28.06 16.96
C GLY A 8 1.90 -26.92 16.10
N GLN A 9 2.27 -26.92 14.81
CA GLN A 9 1.75 -25.96 13.83
C GLN A 9 0.72 -26.63 12.93
N ARG A 10 -0.33 -25.87 12.64
CA ARG A 10 -1.42 -26.30 11.75
C ARG A 10 -1.14 -25.71 10.39
N GLY A 11 -1.10 -26.52 9.34
CA GLY A 11 -0.92 -25.95 8.01
C GLY A 11 -0.39 -26.94 7.01
N ILE A 12 -0.45 -26.51 5.75
CA ILE A 12 0.25 -27.17 4.67
C ILE A 12 1.71 -26.75 4.79
N ASP A 13 2.64 -27.72 4.81
CA ASP A 13 4.06 -27.40 4.79
C ASP A 13 4.38 -26.60 3.52
N MET A 14 4.88 -25.38 3.71
CA MET A 14 5.28 -24.53 2.61
C MET A 14 6.79 -24.63 2.39
N ALA A 15 7.17 -25.03 1.18
CA ALA A 15 8.56 -25.00 0.77
C ALA A 15 9.06 -23.54 0.73
N PRO A 16 10.22 -23.24 1.32
CA PRO A 16 10.83 -21.93 1.18
C PRO A 16 11.06 -21.65 -0.31
N VAL A 17 10.50 -20.55 -0.80
CA VAL A 17 10.68 -20.13 -2.19
C VAL A 17 12.14 -19.75 -2.41
N ASN A 18 12.82 -20.41 -3.35
CA ASN A 18 14.10 -19.95 -3.86
C ASN A 18 13.85 -18.66 -4.66
N PRO A 19 14.30 -17.49 -4.20
CA PRO A 19 13.97 -16.22 -4.84
C PRO A 19 14.89 -16.00 -6.03
N HIS A 20 14.74 -16.80 -7.08
CA HIS A 20 15.33 -16.49 -8.38
C HIS A 20 14.21 -16.19 -9.37
N THR A 21 14.33 -15.03 -10.03
CA THR A 21 13.43 -14.70 -11.13
C THR A 21 13.88 -15.41 -12.40
N THR A 22 12.94 -15.99 -13.16
CA THR A 22 13.18 -16.47 -14.53
C THR A 22 12.86 -15.41 -15.58
N SER A 23 12.36 -14.24 -15.17
CA SER A 23 12.01 -13.15 -16.08
C SER A 23 13.26 -12.40 -16.56
N ALA A 24 13.22 -11.94 -17.82
CA ALA A 24 14.31 -11.16 -18.44
C ALA A 24 14.58 -9.81 -17.73
N LYS A 25 13.59 -9.26 -17.01
CA LYS A 25 13.74 -8.05 -16.19
C LYS A 25 13.45 -8.39 -14.73
N PRO A 26 14.29 -7.94 -13.78
CA PRO A 26 13.99 -8.09 -12.36
C PRO A 26 12.76 -7.23 -12.00
N ARG A 27 11.98 -7.68 -11.02
CA ARG A 27 10.93 -6.85 -10.44
C ARG A 27 11.56 -5.72 -9.61
N THR A 28 10.81 -4.65 -9.33
CA THR A 28 11.30 -3.59 -8.44
C THR A 28 11.47 -4.14 -7.03
N CYS A 29 12.42 -3.59 -6.26
CA CYS A 29 12.64 -4.00 -4.88
C CYS A 29 11.33 -3.94 -4.07
N ALA A 30 10.56 -2.85 -4.23
CA ALA A 30 9.28 -2.67 -3.53
C ALA A 30 8.27 -3.78 -3.82
N SER A 31 8.20 -4.28 -5.07
CA SER A 31 7.23 -5.32 -5.43
C SER A 31 7.32 -6.62 -4.60
N CYS A 32 8.47 -6.88 -3.97
CA CYS A 32 8.63 -8.00 -3.04
C CYS A 32 8.84 -7.52 -1.59
N HIS A 33 9.54 -6.40 -1.38
CA HIS A 33 9.87 -5.93 -0.02
C HIS A 33 8.74 -5.14 0.67
N THR A 34 7.68 -4.80 -0.05
CA THR A 34 6.45 -4.21 0.51
C THR A 34 5.22 -5.08 0.29
N ASP A 35 5.41 -6.31 -0.18
CA ASP A 35 4.31 -7.25 -0.42
C ASP A 35 4.06 -8.08 0.85
N PRO A 36 2.85 -8.01 1.44
CA PRO A 36 2.51 -8.80 2.63
C PRO A 36 2.71 -10.30 2.42
N LYS A 37 2.48 -10.82 1.21
CA LYS A 37 2.66 -12.24 0.91
C LYS A 37 4.15 -12.62 0.94
N ALA A 38 5.03 -11.84 0.34
CA ALA A 38 6.48 -12.03 0.41
C ALA A 38 7.04 -11.95 1.84
N LEU A 39 6.42 -11.15 2.71
CA LEU A 39 6.75 -11.06 4.13
C LEU A 39 6.12 -12.16 4.99
N GLY A 40 5.29 -13.04 4.41
CA GLY A 40 4.66 -14.15 5.12
C GLY A 40 3.34 -13.81 5.81
N TYR A 41 2.81 -12.60 5.64
CA TYR A 41 1.51 -12.18 6.18
C TYR A 41 0.29 -12.67 5.38
N GLY A 42 0.53 -13.31 4.24
CA GLY A 42 -0.52 -13.80 3.34
C GLY A 42 -0.87 -12.81 2.24
N ILE A 43 -1.64 -13.29 1.27
CA ILE A 43 -2.15 -12.47 0.16
C ILE A 43 -3.10 -11.45 0.76
N ASP A 44 -2.79 -10.17 0.52
CA ASP A 44 -3.54 -9.06 1.08
C ASP A 44 -3.75 -9.18 2.60
N ASP A 45 -2.65 -9.46 3.31
CA ASP A 45 -2.62 -9.60 4.77
C ASP A 45 -3.49 -10.76 5.31
N GLY A 46 -3.78 -11.75 4.47
CA GLY A 46 -4.53 -12.95 4.85
C GLY A 46 -6.04 -12.70 4.98
N LYS A 47 -6.59 -11.70 4.29
CA LYS A 47 -7.98 -11.29 4.52
C LYS A 47 -9.05 -12.10 3.77
N TYR A 48 -8.69 -12.79 2.69
CA TYR A 48 -9.69 -13.30 1.73
C TYR A 48 -10.03 -14.77 1.87
N MET A 49 -9.08 -15.62 2.26
CA MET A 49 -9.29 -17.07 2.28
C MET A 49 -9.42 -17.59 3.71
N ASN A 50 -10.26 -16.96 4.52
CA ASN A 50 -10.55 -17.39 5.89
C ASN A 50 -11.79 -18.30 5.93
N GLY A 51 -12.01 -18.97 7.07
CA GLY A 51 -13.26 -19.70 7.33
C GLY A 51 -13.30 -21.14 6.81
N TYR A 52 -12.14 -21.80 6.70
CA TYR A 52 -12.06 -23.24 6.40
C TYR A 52 -12.73 -24.12 7.46
N GLU A 53 -13.08 -23.56 8.62
CA GLU A 53 -13.91 -24.18 9.64
C GLU A 53 -15.38 -24.41 9.23
N LYS A 54 -15.76 -24.04 8.00
CA LYS A 54 -17.09 -24.23 7.43
C LYS A 54 -17.01 -24.99 6.11
N ASP A 55 -18.05 -25.76 5.83
CA ASP A 55 -18.19 -26.41 4.53
C ASP A 55 -18.32 -25.36 3.42
N GLY A 56 -17.44 -25.45 2.45
CA GLY A 56 -17.43 -24.60 1.26
C GLY A 56 -18.31 -25.20 0.18
N PHE A 57 -19.19 -24.36 -0.37
CA PHE A 57 -20.05 -24.75 -1.48
C PHE A 57 -20.11 -23.71 -2.59
N VAL A 58 -20.25 -24.19 -3.83
CA VAL A 58 -20.40 -23.36 -5.03
C VAL A 58 -21.83 -23.49 -5.52
N GLY A 59 -22.59 -22.38 -5.48
CA GLY A 59 -23.98 -22.35 -5.91
C GLY A 59 -24.49 -20.94 -6.12
N MET A 60 -25.54 -20.80 -6.93
CA MET A 60 -26.23 -19.52 -7.10
C MET A 60 -26.96 -19.16 -5.80
N ARG A 61 -26.88 -17.90 -5.41
CA ARG A 61 -27.53 -17.37 -4.21
C ARG A 61 -28.52 -16.27 -4.57
N THR A 62 -29.55 -16.12 -3.75
CA THR A 62 -30.45 -14.98 -3.79
C THR A 62 -29.70 -13.70 -3.39
N ALA A 63 -30.32 -12.54 -3.61
CA ALA A 63 -29.76 -11.25 -3.16
C ALA A 63 -29.56 -11.17 -1.63
N THR A 64 -30.26 -12.01 -0.86
CA THR A 64 -30.14 -12.10 0.61
C THR A 64 -29.11 -13.14 1.05
N GLY A 65 -28.50 -13.89 0.11
CA GLY A 65 -27.43 -14.84 0.38
C GLY A 65 -27.90 -16.30 0.60
N GLU A 66 -29.19 -16.60 0.50
CA GLU A 66 -29.71 -17.96 0.54
C GLU A 66 -29.39 -18.73 -0.73
N LEU A 67 -29.14 -20.04 -0.62
CA LEU A 67 -28.92 -20.91 -1.78
C LEU A 67 -30.22 -21.09 -2.56
N ILE A 68 -30.13 -21.00 -3.89
CA ILE A 68 -31.28 -21.21 -4.79
C ILE A 68 -31.54 -22.70 -5.04
N ALA A 69 -30.52 -23.54 -4.94
CA ALA A 69 -30.65 -24.98 -5.17
C ALA A 69 -31.13 -25.69 -3.90
N ASP A 70 -32.11 -26.58 -4.06
CA ASP A 70 -32.64 -27.42 -2.97
C ASP A 70 -31.63 -28.47 -2.52
N GLU A 71 -30.77 -28.92 -3.43
CA GLU A 71 -29.69 -29.88 -3.15
C GLU A 71 -28.35 -29.25 -3.51
N VAL A 72 -27.44 -29.20 -2.53
CA VAL A 72 -26.07 -28.72 -2.72
C VAL A 72 -25.07 -29.77 -2.25
N GLN A 73 -24.09 -30.05 -3.10
CA GLN A 73 -22.96 -30.88 -2.74
C GLN A 73 -21.86 -29.99 -2.14
N VAL A 74 -21.27 -30.43 -1.02
CA VAL A 74 -20.09 -29.77 -0.45
C VAL A 74 -18.89 -29.98 -1.37
N GLN A 75 -18.26 -28.89 -1.83
CA GLN A 75 -17.04 -28.94 -2.64
C GLN A 75 -15.78 -28.99 -1.78
N PHE A 76 -15.78 -28.28 -0.65
CA PHE A 76 -14.67 -28.28 0.31
C PHE A 76 -15.23 -28.60 1.69
N GLN A 77 -14.85 -29.75 2.24
CA GLN A 77 -15.23 -30.11 3.60
C GLN A 77 -14.55 -29.14 4.56
N LYS A 78 -15.24 -28.81 5.65
CA LYS A 78 -14.63 -28.05 6.73
C LYS A 78 -13.38 -28.76 7.25
N VAL A 79 -12.40 -27.96 7.65
CA VAL A 79 -11.25 -28.38 8.42
C VAL A 79 -11.43 -27.79 9.80
N ASP A 80 -11.68 -28.66 10.78
CA ASP A 80 -11.84 -28.21 12.17
C ASP A 80 -10.57 -27.48 12.63
N ASP A 81 -10.77 -26.37 13.32
CA ASP A 81 -9.70 -25.59 13.96
C ASP A 81 -8.69 -24.97 12.97
N PHE A 82 -9.17 -24.57 11.78
CA PHE A 82 -8.42 -23.90 10.72
C PHE A 82 -8.97 -22.48 10.40
N PRO A 83 -8.78 -21.49 11.29
CA PRO A 83 -9.44 -20.18 11.18
C PRO A 83 -8.70 -19.16 10.27
N PHE A 84 -7.55 -19.51 9.71
CA PHE A 84 -6.64 -18.57 9.05
C PHE A 84 -6.45 -18.86 7.55
N ASP A 85 -5.93 -17.86 6.83
CA ASP A 85 -5.64 -17.92 5.40
C ASP A 85 -4.46 -18.85 5.08
N LEU A 86 -4.65 -19.76 4.11
CA LEU A 86 -3.63 -20.74 3.69
C LEU A 86 -2.33 -20.10 3.18
N SER A 87 -2.37 -18.85 2.73
CA SER A 87 -1.20 -18.14 2.27
C SER A 87 -0.42 -17.44 3.40
N GLN A 88 -0.96 -17.37 4.63
CA GLN A 88 -0.39 -16.65 5.77
C GLN A 88 0.44 -17.58 6.67
N ILE A 89 1.73 -17.26 6.82
CA ILE A 89 2.67 -18.04 7.64
C ILE A 89 2.77 -17.48 9.05
N VAL A 90 2.83 -16.15 9.13
CA VAL A 90 3.02 -15.39 10.37
C VAL A 90 2.01 -14.27 10.43
N THR A 91 1.57 -13.95 11.63
CA THR A 91 0.77 -12.75 11.92
C THR A 91 1.68 -11.54 12.05
N ARG A 92 1.09 -10.33 11.99
CA ARG A 92 1.83 -9.08 12.26
C ARG A 92 2.39 -9.03 13.69
N ASP A 93 1.74 -9.71 14.62
CA ASP A 93 2.16 -9.85 16.02
C ASP A 93 3.25 -10.91 16.24
N ASP A 94 3.89 -11.38 15.16
CA ASP A 94 5.00 -12.34 15.18
C ASP A 94 4.63 -13.76 15.63
N LYS A 95 3.34 -14.09 15.64
CA LYS A 95 2.89 -15.48 15.84
C LYS A 95 2.97 -16.25 14.52
N GLN A 96 3.79 -17.29 14.44
CA GLN A 96 3.75 -18.27 13.37
C GLN A 96 2.49 -19.13 13.51
N ILE A 97 1.72 -19.24 12.42
CA ILE A 97 0.46 -19.98 12.38
C ILE A 97 0.50 -21.15 11.42
N GLN A 98 1.46 -21.18 10.48
CA GLN A 98 1.70 -22.30 9.57
C GLN A 98 3.18 -22.65 9.50
N THR A 99 3.44 -23.90 9.14
CA THR A 99 4.78 -24.46 8.95
C THR A 99 5.46 -23.94 7.68
N VAL A 100 6.78 -23.73 7.78
CA VAL A 100 7.69 -23.62 6.63
C VAL A 100 8.68 -24.78 6.72
N GLY A 101 9.00 -25.38 5.58
CA GLY A 101 9.71 -26.66 5.54
C GLY A 101 11.01 -26.66 6.31
N HIS A 102 11.12 -27.48 7.35
CA HIS A 102 12.20 -27.47 8.34
C HIS A 102 13.48 -28.21 7.90
N HIS A 103 13.61 -28.54 6.61
CA HIS A 103 14.69 -29.40 6.11
C HIS A 103 16.07 -28.75 6.19
N TRP A 104 16.13 -27.41 6.17
CA TRP A 104 17.36 -26.64 6.31
C TRP A 104 17.27 -25.70 7.51
N PRO A 105 18.39 -25.42 8.22
CA PRO A 105 18.39 -24.50 9.36
C PRO A 105 17.86 -23.09 9.05
N ALA A 106 18.02 -22.64 7.80
CA ALA A 106 17.56 -21.34 7.34
C ALA A 106 16.10 -21.34 6.83
N SER A 107 15.46 -22.50 6.74
CA SER A 107 14.10 -22.63 6.22
C SER A 107 13.06 -22.35 7.30
N ASN A 108 12.95 -21.08 7.67
CA ASN A 108 12.00 -20.57 8.64
C ASN A 108 11.29 -19.34 8.07
N PRO A 109 10.15 -18.92 8.64
CA PRO A 109 9.62 -17.59 8.35
C PRO A 109 10.67 -16.52 8.61
N LEU A 110 10.59 -15.41 7.87
CA LEU A 110 11.48 -14.28 8.09
C LEU A 110 11.36 -13.80 9.56
N PRO A 111 12.48 -13.64 10.29
CA PRO A 111 12.46 -13.11 11.64
C PRO A 111 11.78 -11.73 11.68
N LYS A 112 11.05 -11.42 12.76
CA LYS A 112 10.35 -10.15 12.92
C LYS A 112 11.23 -8.94 12.64
N ALA A 113 12.42 -8.91 13.22
CA ALA A 113 13.37 -7.81 13.04
C ALA A 113 13.76 -7.59 11.56
N THR A 114 13.75 -8.63 10.74
CA THR A 114 14.00 -8.53 9.29
C THR A 114 12.78 -7.98 8.57
N ARG A 115 11.58 -8.47 8.90
CA ARG A 115 10.32 -7.96 8.33
C ARG A 115 10.10 -6.48 8.66
N ASP A 116 10.27 -6.10 9.92
CA ASP A 116 10.15 -4.70 10.37
C ASP A 116 11.11 -3.77 9.61
N LYS A 117 12.34 -4.23 9.32
CA LYS A 117 13.30 -3.48 8.50
C LYS A 117 12.85 -3.37 7.05
N MET A 118 12.35 -4.45 6.46
CA MET A 118 11.85 -4.45 5.07
C MET A 118 10.64 -3.52 4.91
N GLU A 119 9.67 -3.58 5.82
CA GLU A 119 8.48 -2.73 5.81
C GLU A 119 8.84 -1.23 5.98
N ARG A 120 9.81 -0.92 6.84
CA ARG A 120 10.33 0.45 6.99
C ARG A 120 10.96 0.95 5.69
N VAL A 121 11.79 0.15 5.04
CA VAL A 121 12.45 0.52 3.76
C VAL A 121 11.42 0.79 2.68
N GLY A 122 10.33 0.01 2.63
CA GLY A 122 9.21 0.25 1.71
C GLY A 122 8.64 1.66 1.78
N THR A 123 8.48 2.20 2.98
CA THR A 123 7.98 3.56 3.20
C THR A 123 8.98 4.62 2.74
N CYS A 124 10.29 4.37 2.91
CA CYS A 124 11.33 5.29 2.47
C CYS A 124 11.45 5.37 0.94
N MET A 125 11.25 4.26 0.24
CA MET A 125 11.38 4.19 -1.22
C MET A 125 10.36 5.07 -1.96
N ALA A 126 9.17 5.28 -1.40
CA ALA A 126 8.14 6.12 -2.01
C ALA A 126 8.62 7.56 -2.30
N CYS A 127 9.55 8.08 -1.50
CA CYS A 127 10.15 9.39 -1.73
C CYS A 127 11.55 9.30 -2.36
N HIS A 128 12.30 8.24 -2.09
CA HIS A 128 13.69 8.08 -2.56
C HIS A 128 13.83 7.43 -3.93
N GLU A 129 12.75 6.97 -4.56
CA GLU A 129 12.78 6.47 -5.94
C GLU A 129 13.27 7.53 -6.93
N ASP A 130 12.83 8.78 -6.76
CA ASP A 130 13.19 9.90 -7.63
C ASP A 130 14.32 10.79 -7.07
N ILE A 131 14.76 10.59 -5.82
CA ILE A 131 15.80 11.41 -5.19
C ILE A 131 17.14 10.65 -5.19
N PRO A 132 18.25 11.21 -5.70
CA PRO A 132 18.43 12.63 -6.00
C PRO A 132 18.27 13.03 -7.47
N ASN A 133 18.21 12.07 -8.40
CA ASN A 133 18.45 12.30 -9.83
C ASN A 133 17.23 12.05 -10.73
N GLY A 134 16.01 12.10 -10.18
CA GLY A 134 14.77 11.91 -10.92
C GLY A 134 14.47 13.06 -11.87
N SER A 135 13.27 13.61 -11.78
CA SER A 135 12.87 14.73 -12.65
C SER A 135 13.82 15.95 -12.53
N MET A 136 13.92 16.76 -13.59
CA MET A 136 14.74 17.98 -13.61
C MET A 136 14.54 18.88 -12.37
N PRO A 137 13.29 19.14 -11.90
CA PRO A 137 13.07 19.88 -10.67
C PRO A 137 13.67 19.23 -9.41
N ILE A 138 13.56 17.90 -9.27
CA ILE A 138 14.12 17.16 -8.14
C ILE A 138 15.65 17.22 -8.17
N SER A 139 16.25 16.96 -9.33
CA SER A 139 17.71 17.02 -9.53
C SER A 139 18.27 18.43 -9.28
N ALA A 140 17.56 19.47 -9.68
CA ALA A 140 17.93 20.86 -9.39
C ALA A 140 17.81 21.16 -7.88
N LEU A 141 16.75 20.71 -7.22
CA LEU A 141 16.54 20.90 -5.79
C LEU A 141 17.62 20.21 -4.95
N THR A 142 17.98 18.97 -5.29
CA THR A 142 18.98 18.18 -4.56
C THR A 142 20.38 18.76 -4.74
N ALA A 143 20.73 19.22 -5.96
CA ALA A 143 21.97 19.93 -6.23
C ALA A 143 22.05 21.28 -5.48
N ALA A 144 20.94 22.03 -5.41
CA ALA A 144 20.88 23.27 -4.63
C ALA A 144 21.04 22.99 -3.13
N ALA A 145 20.32 21.99 -2.60
CA ALA A 145 20.41 21.58 -1.21
C ALA A 145 21.83 21.14 -0.83
N GLU A 146 22.55 20.46 -1.73
CA GLU A 146 23.95 20.11 -1.55
C GLU A 146 24.85 21.34 -1.44
N LYS A 147 24.75 22.27 -2.40
CA LYS A 147 25.57 23.47 -2.42
C LYS A 147 25.30 24.41 -1.24
N LEU A 148 24.07 24.40 -0.72
CA LEU A 148 23.64 25.24 0.40
C LEU A 148 23.81 24.54 1.77
N GLY A 149 24.29 23.29 1.81
CA GLY A 149 24.42 22.53 3.06
C GLY A 149 23.08 22.25 3.75
N MET A 150 21.98 22.19 2.98
CA MET A 150 20.61 22.00 3.49
C MET A 150 20.17 20.53 3.48
N LYS A 151 21.08 19.58 3.21
CA LYS A 151 20.78 18.15 3.27
C LYS A 151 20.55 17.75 4.74
N PRO A 152 19.44 17.06 5.07
CA PRO A 152 19.24 16.54 6.42
C PRO A 152 20.31 15.49 6.74
N LEU A 153 20.97 15.63 7.89
CA LEU A 153 22.03 14.74 8.38
C LEU A 153 21.53 13.82 9.50
N THR A 154 20.40 14.16 10.11
CA THR A 154 19.80 13.38 11.21
C THR A 154 18.35 13.01 10.92
N ASP A 155 17.85 11.95 11.57
CA ASP A 155 16.45 11.53 11.50
C ASP A 155 15.47 12.66 11.87
N LYS A 156 15.84 13.51 12.83
CA LYS A 156 15.02 14.66 13.25
C LYS A 156 14.93 15.72 12.16
N GLU A 157 16.05 16.05 11.51
CA GLU A 157 16.07 16.99 10.39
C GLU A 157 15.29 16.45 9.20
N HIS A 158 15.43 15.15 8.93
CA HIS A 158 14.70 14.47 7.86
C HIS A 158 13.19 14.49 8.10
N ALA A 159 12.74 14.15 9.32
CA ALA A 159 11.32 14.21 9.69
C ALA A 159 10.76 15.64 9.65
N ALA A 160 11.54 16.63 10.11
CA ALA A 160 11.14 18.03 10.06
C ALA A 160 10.98 18.55 8.62
N LEU A 161 11.88 18.15 7.72
CA LEU A 161 11.79 18.45 6.29
C LEU A 161 10.51 17.87 5.68
N ILE A 162 10.26 16.56 5.87
CA ILE A 162 9.05 15.89 5.37
C ILE A 162 7.78 16.58 5.89
N ASN A 163 7.71 16.84 7.20
CA ASN A 163 6.53 17.46 7.79
C ASN A 163 6.28 18.87 7.21
N ARG A 164 7.34 19.66 7.02
CA ARG A 164 7.22 20.99 6.40
C ARG A 164 6.73 20.89 4.96
N ASP A 165 7.26 19.97 4.18
CA ASP A 165 6.93 19.83 2.76
C ASP A 165 5.48 19.34 2.57
N ILE A 166 5.01 18.41 3.42
CA ILE A 166 3.60 17.98 3.45
C ILE A 166 2.67 19.15 3.78
N ASN A 167 3.00 19.93 4.81
CA ASN A 167 2.19 21.10 5.19
C ASN A 167 2.18 22.16 4.09
N MET A 168 3.32 22.42 3.45
CA MET A 168 3.40 23.34 2.32
C MET A 168 2.54 22.87 1.15
N ALA A 169 2.65 21.59 0.77
CA ALA A 169 1.85 21.00 -0.30
C ALA A 169 0.34 21.11 0.00
N ALA A 170 -0.07 20.82 1.23
CA ALA A 170 -1.47 20.95 1.65
C ALA A 170 -2.00 22.38 1.50
N TRP A 171 -1.26 23.39 1.99
CA TRP A 171 -1.64 24.79 1.83
C TRP A 171 -1.70 25.22 0.36
N VAL A 172 -0.74 24.81 -0.45
CA VAL A 172 -0.69 25.12 -1.88
C VAL A 172 -1.90 24.51 -2.60
N GLN A 173 -2.23 23.25 -2.32
CA GLN A 173 -3.37 22.55 -2.90
C GLN A 173 -4.72 23.18 -2.54
N VAL A 174 -4.84 23.79 -1.34
CA VAL A 174 -6.07 24.46 -0.90
C VAL A 174 -6.15 25.90 -1.42
N LEU A 175 -5.08 26.69 -1.28
CA LEU A 175 -5.11 28.13 -1.57
C LEU A 175 -5.12 28.43 -3.07
N ILE A 176 -4.42 27.67 -3.90
CA ILE A 176 -4.35 27.93 -5.35
C ILE A 176 -5.75 27.88 -6.00
N PRO A 177 -6.57 26.83 -5.80
CA PRO A 177 -7.91 26.79 -6.37
C PRO A 177 -8.81 27.93 -5.87
N ILE A 178 -8.70 28.31 -4.59
CA ILE A 178 -9.46 29.43 -4.02
C ILE A 178 -9.07 30.74 -4.71
N ILE A 179 -7.77 31.00 -4.86
CA ILE A 179 -7.27 32.20 -5.53
C ILE A 179 -7.72 32.22 -6.99
N ILE A 180 -7.63 31.10 -7.70
CA ILE A 180 -8.10 30.99 -9.09
C ILE A 180 -9.61 31.26 -9.18
N ALA A 181 -10.42 30.69 -8.29
CA ALA A 181 -11.86 30.92 -8.25
C ALA A 181 -12.19 32.40 -8.00
N LEU A 182 -11.51 33.05 -7.05
CA LEU A 182 -11.66 34.48 -6.78
C LEU A 182 -11.28 35.33 -7.99
N ILE A 183 -10.17 35.02 -8.67
CA ILE A 183 -9.75 35.72 -9.90
C ILE A 183 -10.81 35.57 -10.99
N LEU A 184 -11.34 34.36 -11.21
CA LEU A 184 -12.39 34.10 -12.20
C LEU A 184 -13.67 34.87 -11.87
N ILE A 185 -14.07 34.93 -10.59
CA ILE A 185 -15.21 35.73 -10.13
C ILE A 185 -14.98 37.21 -10.42
N ILE A 186 -13.80 37.75 -10.09
CA ILE A 186 -13.46 39.16 -10.33
C ILE A 186 -13.49 39.47 -11.83
N VAL A 187 -12.90 38.62 -12.65
CA VAL A 187 -12.89 38.76 -14.12
C VAL A 187 -14.32 38.72 -14.67
N PHE A 188 -15.14 37.78 -14.21
CA PHE A 188 -16.54 37.66 -14.60
C PHE A 188 -17.34 38.92 -14.25
N ILE A 189 -17.19 39.45 -13.03
CA ILE A 189 -17.84 40.69 -12.59
C ILE A 189 -17.42 41.87 -13.46
N ARG A 190 -16.11 42.00 -13.78
CA ARG A 190 -15.61 43.07 -14.66
C ARG A 190 -16.16 42.98 -16.08
N ILE A 191 -16.24 41.78 -16.66
CA ILE A 191 -16.82 41.56 -17.99
C ILE A 191 -18.31 41.95 -17.99
N ARG A 192 -19.05 41.56 -16.95
CA ARG A 192 -20.49 41.87 -16.83
C ARG A 192 -20.75 43.38 -16.68
N LYS A 193 -19.94 44.08 -15.88
CA LYS A 193 -20.01 45.55 -15.74
C LYS A 193 -19.71 46.26 -17.06
N LYS A 194 -18.67 45.85 -17.81
CA LYS A 194 -18.37 46.42 -19.13
C LYS A 194 -19.50 46.23 -20.14
N ARG A 195 -20.13 45.04 -20.17
CA ARG A 195 -21.29 44.78 -21.04
C ARG A 195 -22.51 45.67 -20.69
N LYS A 196 -22.80 45.87 -19.40
CA LYS A 196 -23.89 46.75 -18.95
C LYS A 196 -23.66 48.23 -19.32
N HIS A 197 -22.42 48.71 -19.22
CA HIS A 197 -22.09 50.09 -19.61
C HIS A 197 -22.18 50.32 -21.12
N ARG A 198 -21.77 49.32 -21.94
CA ARG A 198 -21.88 49.39 -23.40
C ARG A 198 -23.33 49.42 -23.89
N ASN A 199 -24.22 48.62 -23.28
CA ASN A 199 -25.66 48.66 -23.60
C ASN A 199 -26.36 49.93 -23.09
N ARG A 200 -25.81 50.69 -22.14
CA ARG A 200 -26.42 51.95 -21.68
C ARG A 200 -26.14 53.12 -22.63
N ASN A 201 -24.98 53.11 -23.30
CA ASN A 201 -24.62 54.15 -24.28
C ASN A 201 -25.29 53.94 -25.66
N SER A 202 -25.81 52.75 -25.97
CA SER A 202 -26.50 52.50 -27.24
C SER A 202 -27.95 52.98 -27.29
N TYR A 203 -28.49 53.54 -26.19
CA TYR A 203 -29.83 54.15 -26.14
C TYR A 203 -29.78 55.70 -26.06
N LEU A 204 -28.60 56.30 -26.17
CA LEU A 204 -28.37 57.76 -26.09
C LEU A 204 -27.86 58.36 -27.42
N THR A 205 -27.96 57.61 -28.52
CA THR A 205 -27.72 58.02 -29.91
C THR A 205 -28.94 57.68 -30.73
#